data_AF-A0AAN6H2R1-F1
#
_entry.id   AF-A0AAN6H2R1-F1
#
_cell.length_a   1.000
_cell.length_b   1.000
_cell.length_c   1.000
_cell.angle_alpha   90.00
_cell.angle_beta   90.00
_cell.angle_gamma   90.00
#
_symmetry.space_group_name_H-M   'P 1'
#
loop_
_entity.id
_entity.type
_entity.pdbx_description
1 polymer ?
#
loop_
_entity_poly.entity_id
_entity_poly.type
_entity_poly.pdbx_seq_one_letter_code
_entity_poly.pdbx_strand_id
1 'polypeptide(L)'
;MVGAGILWVGWNGFNGGDPYSASPDAGVAVLHTNIATAFSMLTWTAMDIIFYKKPSIIGAINGMITGLVVITPAAGFVAGWGAITMGFFSGTIPWLSMNIAGKKWRLFTHHVDDCLGITHTHMVAGFLGGFLTGIFATDTGVYAFGTTSGGGAIMGNGRQVWVQIVGALFIIGWNVVWTSLIMMFIKYVLRVPLRMSDEACLIGDDAVHGEEAYCFSDDNVSGLVPTLTTEMRANEKMTILHGRDLEEGNNGNGSSMNSPGKENGSGDGEIKID
;
A
#
# COMPACT_ATOMS: atom_id res chain seq x y z
N MET A 1 1.68 -10.57 1.39
CA MET A 1 0.39 -11.18 1.80
C MET A 1 0.31 -11.52 3.28
N VAL A 2 1.37 -12.06 3.89
CA VAL A 2 1.41 -12.37 5.33
C VAL A 2 1.05 -11.14 6.20
N GLY A 3 1.69 -10.00 5.97
CA GLY A 3 1.38 -8.77 6.71
C GLY A 3 -0.09 -8.32 6.58
N ALA A 4 -0.67 -8.44 5.38
CA ALA A 4 -2.08 -8.14 5.15
C ALA A 4 -3.02 -9.05 5.97
N GLY A 5 -2.70 -10.36 6.04
CA GLY A 5 -3.45 -11.31 6.85
C GLY A 5 -3.36 -11.02 8.35
N ILE A 6 -2.16 -10.73 8.85
CA ILE A 6 -1.94 -10.34 10.26
C ILE A 6 -2.70 -9.06 10.59
N LEU A 7 -2.66 -8.05 9.70
CA LEU A 7 -3.39 -6.80 9.88
C LEU A 7 -4.89 -7.01 9.98
N TRP A 8 -5.48 -7.81 9.08
CA TRP A 8 -6.92 -8.07 9.13
C TRP A 8 -7.31 -8.81 10.42
N VAL A 9 -6.58 -9.86 10.79
CA VAL A 9 -6.84 -10.60 12.04
C VAL A 9 -6.71 -9.66 13.25
N GLY A 10 -5.64 -8.87 13.32
CA GLY A 10 -5.41 -7.90 14.39
C GLY A 10 -6.47 -6.81 14.47
N TRP A 11 -7.02 -6.39 13.33
CA TRP A 11 -8.05 -5.35 13.28
C TRP A 11 -9.38 -5.77 13.91
N ASN A 12 -9.68 -7.07 13.95
CA ASN A 12 -10.82 -7.58 14.70
C ASN A 12 -10.67 -7.29 16.20
N GLY A 13 -9.44 -7.41 16.73
CA GLY A 13 -9.15 -7.01 18.11
C GLY A 13 -9.13 -5.48 18.28
N PHE A 14 -8.66 -4.74 17.27
CA PHE A 14 -8.63 -3.28 17.29
C PHE A 14 -10.04 -2.69 17.40
N ASN A 15 -10.96 -3.08 16.50
CA ASN A 15 -12.33 -2.56 16.50
C ASN A 15 -13.22 -3.26 17.53
N GLY A 16 -13.06 -4.58 17.73
CA GLY A 16 -13.84 -5.34 18.71
C GLY A 16 -13.46 -5.05 20.16
N GLY A 17 -12.24 -4.54 20.39
CA GLY A 17 -11.75 -4.19 21.72
C GLY A 17 -12.09 -2.76 22.16
N ASP A 18 -12.53 -1.89 21.25
CA ASP A 18 -12.86 -0.48 21.51
C ASP A 18 -13.92 -0.29 22.64
N PRO A 19 -14.90 -1.19 22.84
CA PRO A 19 -15.84 -1.08 23.95
C PRO A 19 -15.25 -1.41 25.34
N TYR A 20 -13.95 -1.77 25.41
CA TYR A 20 -13.23 -2.20 26.62
C TYR A 20 -13.93 -3.30 27.45
N SER A 21 -14.86 -4.03 26.82
CA SER A 21 -15.70 -5.03 27.46
C SER A 21 -16.16 -6.07 26.44
N ALA A 22 -16.36 -7.31 26.90
CA ALA A 22 -16.97 -8.35 26.09
C ALA A 22 -18.50 -8.13 26.05
N SER A 23 -18.95 -7.35 25.06
CA SER A 23 -20.34 -6.91 24.91
C SER A 23 -20.92 -7.28 23.54
N PRO A 24 -22.24 -7.20 23.35
CA PRO A 24 -22.84 -7.34 22.02
C PRO A 24 -22.26 -6.35 21.00
N ASP A 25 -21.87 -5.15 21.44
CA ASP A 25 -21.25 -4.14 20.61
C ASP A 25 -19.89 -4.60 20.05
N ALA A 26 -19.06 -5.24 20.88
CA ALA A 26 -17.79 -5.84 20.44
C ALA A 26 -18.00 -6.86 19.31
N GLY A 27 -19.03 -7.71 19.41
CA GLY A 27 -19.37 -8.68 18.36
C GLY A 27 -19.84 -8.01 17.07
N VAL A 28 -20.65 -6.96 17.19
CA VAL A 28 -21.13 -6.16 16.05
C VAL A 28 -19.99 -5.41 15.37
N ALA A 29 -19.05 -4.84 16.14
CA ALA A 29 -17.87 -4.16 15.63
C ALA A 29 -16.96 -5.11 14.81
N VAL A 30 -16.72 -6.33 15.31
CA VAL A 30 -15.98 -7.37 14.56
C VAL A 30 -16.71 -7.75 13.27
N LEU A 31 -18.04 -7.92 13.32
CA LEU A 31 -18.83 -8.25 12.14
C LEU A 31 -18.75 -7.14 11.08
N HIS A 32 -18.96 -5.88 11.47
CA HIS A 32 -18.88 -4.74 10.57
C HIS A 32 -17.48 -4.58 9.98
N THR A 33 -16.43 -4.85 10.76
CA THR A 33 -15.04 -4.83 10.30
C THR A 33 -14.84 -5.78 9.13
N ASN A 34 -15.32 -7.02 9.23
CA ASN A 34 -15.17 -8.02 8.17
C ASN A 34 -16.03 -7.69 6.95
N ILE A 35 -17.27 -7.24 7.14
CA ILE A 35 -18.18 -6.88 6.05
C ILE A 35 -17.61 -5.71 5.24
N ALA A 36 -17.25 -4.60 5.91
CA ALA A 36 -16.72 -3.42 5.23
C ALA A 36 -15.43 -3.74 4.47
N THR A 37 -14.54 -4.53 5.08
CA THR A 37 -13.27 -4.95 4.46
C THR A 37 -13.48 -5.82 3.23
N ALA A 38 -14.39 -6.80 3.31
CA ALA A 38 -14.71 -7.65 2.17
C ALA A 38 -15.30 -6.84 1.00
N PHE A 39 -16.26 -5.94 1.27
CA PHE A 39 -16.85 -5.09 0.23
C PHE A 39 -15.84 -4.12 -0.37
N SER A 40 -14.94 -3.56 0.43
CA SER A 40 -13.88 -2.66 -0.04
C SER A 40 -12.87 -3.38 -0.92
N MET A 41 -12.41 -4.57 -0.51
CA MET A 41 -11.54 -5.43 -1.32
C MET A 41 -12.19 -5.80 -2.66
N LEU A 42 -13.45 -6.23 -2.64
CA LEU A 42 -14.19 -6.60 -3.85
C LEU A 42 -14.35 -5.39 -4.78
N THR A 43 -14.73 -4.23 -4.22
CA THR A 43 -14.94 -3.01 -5.00
C THR A 43 -13.64 -2.53 -5.62
N TRP A 44 -12.54 -2.52 -4.86
CA TRP A 44 -11.22 -2.15 -5.39
C TRP A 44 -10.76 -3.09 -6.50
N THR A 45 -10.93 -4.40 -6.29
CA THR A 45 -10.57 -5.41 -7.30
C THR A 45 -11.42 -5.26 -8.56
N ALA A 46 -12.72 -4.97 -8.40
CA ALA A 46 -13.60 -4.67 -9.52
C ALA A 46 -13.16 -3.41 -10.28
N MET A 47 -12.76 -2.35 -9.58
CA MET A 47 -12.21 -1.14 -10.19
C MET A 47 -10.92 -1.44 -10.97
N ASP A 48 -10.01 -2.25 -10.43
CA ASP A 48 -8.81 -2.68 -11.14
C ASP A 48 -9.15 -3.46 -12.42
N ILE A 49 -10.12 -4.38 -12.36
CA ILE A 49 -10.58 -5.12 -13.55
C ILE A 49 -11.22 -4.17 -14.57
N ILE A 50 -12.03 -3.21 -14.15
CA ILE A 50 -12.73 -2.29 -15.06
C ILE A 50 -11.73 -1.40 -15.82
N PHE A 51 -10.78 -0.79 -15.09
CA PHE A 51 -9.88 0.23 -15.64
C PHE A 51 -8.56 -0.36 -16.18
N TYR A 52 -8.01 -1.38 -15.52
CA TYR A 52 -6.73 -2.00 -15.91
C TYR A 52 -6.88 -3.38 -16.56
N LYS A 53 -8.11 -3.90 -16.71
CA LYS A 53 -8.45 -5.17 -17.38
C LYS A 53 -7.87 -6.43 -16.74
N LYS A 54 -7.20 -6.31 -15.61
CA LYS A 54 -6.60 -7.42 -14.86
C LYS A 54 -6.81 -7.21 -13.35
N PRO A 55 -7.09 -8.28 -12.59
CA PRO A 55 -7.12 -8.19 -11.14
C PRO A 55 -5.70 -7.99 -10.59
N SER A 56 -5.55 -7.13 -9.58
CA SER A 56 -4.28 -6.85 -8.91
C SER A 56 -4.30 -7.34 -7.47
N ILE A 57 -3.31 -8.15 -7.07
CA ILE A 57 -3.16 -8.59 -5.67
C ILE A 57 -2.81 -7.40 -4.78
N ILE A 58 -1.92 -6.51 -5.22
CA ILE A 58 -1.55 -5.29 -4.49
C ILE A 58 -2.78 -4.38 -4.36
N GLY A 59 -3.61 -4.30 -5.40
CA GLY A 59 -4.88 -3.59 -5.37
C GLY A 59 -5.86 -4.18 -4.35
N ALA A 60 -6.04 -5.49 -4.35
CA ALA A 60 -6.89 -6.17 -3.36
C ALA A 60 -6.42 -5.93 -1.91
N ILE A 61 -5.10 -5.92 -1.66
CA ILE A 61 -4.53 -5.56 -0.35
C ILE A 61 -4.85 -4.11 0.02
N ASN A 62 -4.69 -3.18 -0.93
CA ASN A 62 -5.02 -1.78 -0.68
C ASN A 62 -6.52 -1.61 -0.38
N GLY A 63 -7.40 -2.27 -1.14
CA GLY A 63 -8.84 -2.28 -0.88
C GLY A 63 -9.21 -2.88 0.47
N MET A 64 -8.51 -3.93 0.89
CA MET A 64 -8.65 -4.48 2.25
C MET A 64 -8.27 -3.44 3.31
N ILE A 65 -7.09 -2.81 3.19
CA ILE A 65 -6.62 -1.79 4.14
C ILE A 65 -7.60 -0.62 4.20
N THR A 66 -8.07 -0.11 3.07
CA THR A 66 -9.00 1.03 3.08
C THR A 66 -10.36 0.68 3.68
N GLY A 67 -10.81 -0.57 3.54
CA GLY A 67 -12.02 -1.07 4.20
C GLY A 67 -11.87 -1.16 5.71
N LEU A 68 -10.72 -1.62 6.19
CA LEU A 68 -10.39 -1.65 7.61
C LEU A 68 -10.29 -0.23 8.20
N VAL A 69 -9.65 0.70 7.46
CA VAL A 69 -9.53 2.09 7.89
C VAL A 69 -10.89 2.81 7.91
N VAL A 70 -11.72 2.66 6.86
CA VAL A 70 -12.99 3.41 6.78
C VAL A 70 -13.95 3.03 7.90
N ILE A 71 -13.98 1.76 8.30
CA ILE A 71 -14.95 1.25 9.29
C ILE A 71 -14.49 1.49 10.73
N THR A 72 -13.19 1.76 10.94
CA THR A 72 -12.61 2.00 12.27
C THR A 72 -13.40 3.03 13.10
N PRO A 73 -13.71 4.25 12.61
CA PRO A 73 -14.49 5.22 13.39
C PRO A 73 -15.99 4.90 13.47
N ALA A 74 -16.46 3.79 12.88
CA ALA A 74 -17.87 3.45 12.70
C ALA A 74 -18.27 2.08 13.28
N ALA A 75 -17.30 1.24 13.66
CA ALA A 75 -17.50 -0.20 13.81
C ALA A 75 -18.67 -0.57 14.75
N GLY A 76 -18.79 0.08 15.91
CA GLY A 76 -19.93 -0.11 16.84
C GLY A 76 -21.12 0.84 16.61
N PHE A 77 -20.98 1.86 15.76
CA PHE A 77 -21.97 2.94 15.66
C PHE A 77 -22.98 2.77 14.52
N VAL A 78 -22.60 2.09 13.44
CA VAL A 78 -23.42 1.98 12.22
C VAL A 78 -24.23 0.68 12.20
N ALA A 79 -25.26 0.61 11.34
CA ALA A 79 -25.93 -0.64 11.03
C ALA A 79 -25.15 -1.47 9.99
N GLY A 80 -25.45 -2.76 9.88
CA GLY A 80 -24.77 -3.66 8.93
C GLY A 80 -24.85 -3.22 7.47
N TRP A 81 -25.97 -2.62 7.04
CA TRP A 81 -26.06 -2.03 5.69
C TRP A 81 -25.14 -0.82 5.52
N GLY A 82 -24.92 -0.04 6.59
CA GLY A 82 -23.98 1.07 6.63
C GLY A 82 -22.55 0.59 6.43
N ALA A 83 -22.16 -0.52 7.08
CA ALA A 83 -20.84 -1.13 6.89
C ALA A 83 -20.61 -1.57 5.43
N ILE A 84 -21.62 -2.12 4.76
CA ILE A 84 -21.58 -2.48 3.32
C ILE A 84 -21.35 -1.22 2.47
N THR A 85 -22.15 -0.18 2.69
CA THR A 85 -22.06 1.08 1.95
C THR A 85 -20.71 1.76 2.16
N MET A 86 -20.20 1.79 3.39
CA MET A 86 -18.88 2.32 3.71
C MET A 86 -17.77 1.53 3.00
N GLY A 87 -17.84 0.20 3.00
CA GLY A 87 -16.91 -0.66 2.25
C GLY A 87 -16.89 -0.38 0.75
N PHE A 88 -18.06 -0.19 0.13
CA PHE A 88 -18.13 0.21 -1.28
C PHE A 88 -17.46 1.56 -1.56
N PHE A 89 -17.72 2.57 -0.72
CA PHE A 89 -17.10 3.89 -0.88
C PHE A 89 -15.59 3.86 -0.61
N SER A 90 -15.10 3.06 0.35
CA SER A 90 -13.66 2.93 0.63
C SER A 90 -12.89 2.15 -0.42
N GLY A 91 -13.56 1.26 -1.16
CA GLY A 91 -12.97 0.62 -2.33
C GLY A 91 -12.88 1.55 -3.54
N THR A 92 -13.73 2.59 -3.60
CA THR A 92 -13.87 3.48 -4.76
C THR A 92 -13.10 4.80 -4.58
N ILE A 93 -13.35 5.55 -3.52
CA ILE A 93 -12.85 6.93 -3.36
C ILE A 93 -11.32 6.95 -3.18
N PRO A 94 -10.73 6.17 -2.26
CA PRO A 94 -9.27 6.01 -2.19
C PRO A 94 -8.64 5.50 -3.49
N TRP A 95 -9.31 4.57 -4.20
CA TRP A 95 -8.84 4.09 -5.50
C TRP A 95 -8.74 5.23 -6.52
N LEU A 96 -9.79 6.07 -6.62
CA LEU A 96 -9.81 7.24 -7.50
C LEU A 96 -8.74 8.25 -7.10
N SER A 97 -8.59 8.48 -5.79
CA SER A 97 -7.57 9.37 -5.25
C SER A 97 -6.16 8.92 -5.66
N MET A 98 -5.84 7.65 -5.49
CA MET A 98 -4.52 7.10 -5.80
C MET A 98 -4.26 7.02 -7.30
N ASN A 99 -5.20 6.48 -8.08
CA ASN A 99 -4.98 6.17 -9.49
C ASN A 99 -5.23 7.35 -10.44
N ILE A 100 -6.09 8.30 -10.07
CA ILE A 100 -6.44 9.44 -10.92
C ILE A 100 -5.82 10.73 -10.38
N ALA A 101 -6.10 11.08 -9.12
CA ALA A 101 -5.64 12.35 -8.58
C ALA A 101 -4.12 12.36 -8.34
N GLY A 102 -3.58 11.30 -7.70
CA GLY A 102 -2.14 11.17 -7.43
C GLY A 102 -1.27 11.20 -8.69
N LYS A 103 -1.73 10.57 -9.77
CA LYS A 103 -1.02 10.56 -11.07
C LYS A 103 -1.15 11.87 -11.86
N LYS A 104 -2.22 12.65 -11.66
CA LYS A 104 -2.45 13.92 -12.38
C LYS A 104 -1.89 15.13 -11.65
N TRP A 105 -1.77 15.07 -10.33
CA TRP A 105 -1.34 16.21 -9.52
C TRP A 105 0.17 16.24 -9.41
N ARG A 106 0.80 16.93 -10.39
CA ARG A 106 2.25 17.13 -10.49
C ARG A 106 2.89 17.60 -9.17
N LEU A 107 2.18 18.36 -8.34
CA LEU A 107 2.69 18.81 -7.05
C LEU A 107 2.92 17.64 -6.08
N PHE A 108 2.01 16.67 -6.06
CA PHE A 108 2.10 15.47 -5.24
C PHE A 108 3.17 14.52 -5.76
N THR A 109 3.19 14.28 -7.08
CA THR A 109 4.15 13.35 -7.70
C THR A 109 5.61 13.79 -7.64
N HIS A 110 5.89 15.10 -7.59
CA HIS A 110 7.27 15.61 -7.56
C HIS A 110 7.79 15.99 -6.17
N HIS A 111 6.92 16.18 -5.17
CA HIS A 111 7.33 16.67 -3.85
C HIS A 111 6.87 15.79 -2.68
N VAL A 112 5.97 14.83 -2.91
CA VAL A 112 5.49 13.90 -1.90
C VAL A 112 5.96 12.50 -2.25
N ASP A 113 6.96 12.04 -1.51
CA ASP A 113 7.47 10.68 -1.59
C ASP A 113 6.65 9.76 -0.67
N ASP A 114 5.46 9.38 -1.13
CA ASP A 114 4.58 8.44 -0.44
C ASP A 114 4.79 7.02 -0.99
N CYS A 115 5.89 6.38 -0.59
CA CYS A 115 6.31 5.08 -1.13
C CYS A 115 5.29 3.96 -0.91
N LEU A 116 4.48 4.06 0.16
CA LEU A 116 3.51 3.04 0.57
C LEU A 116 2.05 3.42 0.24
N GLY A 117 1.80 4.61 -0.32
CA GLY A 117 0.45 5.10 -0.60
C GLY A 117 -0.39 5.33 0.67
N ILE A 118 0.24 5.66 1.80
CA ILE A 118 -0.41 5.85 3.11
C ILE A 118 -1.39 7.01 3.06
N THR A 119 -1.10 8.06 2.28
CA THR A 119 -1.97 9.22 2.15
C THR A 119 -3.35 8.82 1.61
N HIS A 120 -3.38 7.96 0.59
CA HIS A 120 -4.64 7.53 -0.02
C HIS A 120 -5.33 6.46 0.83
N THR A 121 -4.56 5.51 1.35
CA THR A 121 -5.12 4.36 2.06
C THR A 121 -5.53 4.67 3.50
N HIS A 122 -4.89 5.65 4.15
CA HIS A 122 -5.16 6.01 5.55
C HIS A 122 -5.77 7.40 5.69
N MET A 123 -5.16 8.46 5.13
CA MET A 123 -5.69 9.82 5.31
C MET A 123 -7.03 10.00 4.58
N VAL A 124 -7.10 9.66 3.29
CA VAL A 124 -8.35 9.79 2.52
C VAL A 124 -9.42 8.82 2.99
N ALA A 125 -9.08 7.54 3.20
CA ALA A 125 -10.02 6.55 3.71
C ALA A 125 -10.48 6.85 5.14
N GLY A 126 -9.59 7.35 6.01
CA GLY A 126 -9.90 7.70 7.39
C GLY A 126 -10.78 8.94 7.49
N PHE A 127 -10.51 9.97 6.68
CA PHE A 127 -11.40 11.13 6.55
C PHE A 127 -12.78 10.72 6.06
N LEU A 128 -12.83 9.87 5.02
CA LEU A 128 -14.07 9.30 4.51
C LEU A 128 -14.81 8.49 5.60
N GLY A 129 -14.10 7.68 6.37
CA GLY A 129 -14.66 6.92 7.48
C GLY A 129 -15.32 7.83 8.51
N GLY A 130 -14.59 8.83 9.00
CA GLY A 130 -15.13 9.80 9.97
C GLY A 130 -16.35 10.55 9.43
N PHE A 131 -16.30 10.99 8.16
CA PHE A 131 -17.42 11.64 7.49
C PHE A 131 -18.65 10.73 7.39
N LEU A 132 -18.47 9.48 6.96
CA LEU A 132 -19.54 8.50 6.83
C LEU A 132 -20.08 8.05 8.20
N THR A 133 -19.25 7.97 9.25
CA THR A 133 -19.75 7.80 10.64
C THR A 133 -20.71 8.92 11.00
N GLY A 134 -20.36 10.17 10.68
CA GLY A 134 -21.21 11.33 10.96
C GLY A 134 -22.56 11.26 10.26
N ILE A 135 -22.64 10.54 9.15
CA ILE A 135 -23.90 10.30 8.42
C ILE A 135 -24.63 9.10 9.00
N PHE A 136 -23.98 7.93 9.06
CA PHE A 136 -24.61 6.62 9.26
C PHE A 136 -24.66 6.13 10.71
N ALA A 137 -24.10 6.85 11.68
CA ALA A 137 -24.24 6.47 13.08
C ALA A 137 -25.73 6.35 13.47
N THR A 138 -26.05 5.28 14.18
CA THR A 138 -27.41 4.94 14.63
C THR A 138 -27.56 5.22 16.11
N ASP A 139 -28.77 5.56 16.55
CA ASP A 139 -29.05 5.76 17.97
C ASP A 139 -28.70 4.51 18.79
N THR A 140 -29.04 3.32 18.27
CA THR A 140 -28.74 2.04 18.94
C THR A 140 -27.25 1.79 19.13
N GLY A 141 -26.42 2.07 18.11
CA GLY A 141 -24.97 1.90 18.21
C GLY A 141 -24.35 2.91 19.16
N VAL A 142 -24.84 4.15 19.13
CA VAL A 142 -24.37 5.22 20.03
C VAL A 142 -24.75 4.93 21.49
N TYR A 143 -25.99 4.48 21.76
CA TYR A 143 -26.41 4.11 23.11
C TYR A 143 -25.61 2.94 23.70
N ALA A 144 -25.07 2.03 22.88
CA ALA A 144 -24.24 0.93 23.34
C ALA A 144 -22.95 1.41 24.05
N PHE A 145 -22.49 2.62 23.75
CA PHE A 145 -21.35 3.28 24.40
C PHE A 145 -21.75 4.22 25.55
N GLY A 146 -23.01 4.18 26.00
CA GLY A 146 -23.48 4.98 27.14
C GLY A 146 -23.60 6.49 26.86
N THR A 147 -23.61 6.90 25.60
CA THR A 147 -23.81 8.31 25.19
C THR A 147 -25.26 8.60 24.83
N THR A 148 -25.69 9.83 25.10
CA THR A 148 -27.04 10.35 24.81
C THR A 148 -27.11 11.15 23.50
N SER A 149 -26.04 11.16 22.69
CA SER A 149 -26.06 11.86 21.40
C SER A 149 -27.02 11.17 20.41
N GLY A 150 -27.77 11.95 19.63
CA GLY A 150 -28.80 11.45 18.70
C GLY A 150 -28.27 10.88 17.39
N GLY A 151 -27.34 9.93 17.43
CA GLY A 151 -26.83 9.27 16.22
C GLY A 151 -26.17 10.23 15.22
N GLY A 152 -26.13 9.82 13.96
CA GLY A 152 -25.64 10.60 12.83
C GLY A 152 -26.76 11.33 12.07
N ALA A 153 -26.44 11.84 10.89
CA ALA A 153 -27.40 12.56 10.04
C ALA A 153 -28.65 11.75 9.69
N ILE A 154 -28.53 10.42 9.53
CA ILE A 154 -29.68 9.55 9.25
C ILE A 154 -30.70 9.50 10.40
N MET A 155 -30.26 9.81 11.63
CA MET A 155 -31.10 9.87 12.82
C MET A 155 -31.62 11.30 13.10
N GLY A 156 -31.37 12.24 12.19
CA GLY A 156 -31.76 13.65 12.33
C GLY A 156 -30.69 14.54 12.96
N ASN A 157 -29.54 13.98 13.38
CA ASN A 157 -28.42 14.76 13.95
C ASN A 157 -27.39 15.14 12.87
N GLY A 158 -27.78 16.03 11.96
CA GLY A 158 -26.87 16.53 10.92
C GLY A 158 -25.63 17.26 11.45
N ARG A 159 -25.68 17.75 12.69
CA ARG A 159 -24.53 18.38 13.37
C ARG A 159 -23.36 17.39 13.52
N GLN A 160 -23.62 16.09 13.60
CA GLN A 160 -22.57 15.09 13.76
C GLN A 160 -21.58 15.13 12.59
N VAL A 161 -22.04 15.27 11.34
CA VAL A 161 -21.17 15.37 10.16
C VAL A 161 -20.18 16.54 10.30
N TRP A 162 -20.66 17.69 10.77
CA TRP A 162 -19.79 18.86 10.98
C TRP A 162 -18.75 18.61 12.07
N VAL A 163 -19.14 17.98 13.19
CA VAL A 163 -18.21 17.62 14.26
C VAL A 163 -17.12 16.67 13.76
N GLN A 164 -17.48 15.67 12.95
CA GLN A 164 -16.52 14.74 12.37
C GLN A 164 -15.53 15.44 11.43
N ILE A 165 -16.00 16.38 10.60
CA ILE A 165 -15.13 17.16 9.70
C ILE A 165 -14.17 18.03 10.50
N VAL A 166 -14.67 18.77 11.50
CA VAL A 166 -13.83 19.62 12.36
C VAL A 166 -12.79 18.80 13.12
N GLY A 167 -13.19 17.65 13.67
CA GLY A 167 -12.27 16.73 14.33
C GLY A 167 -11.19 16.21 13.40
N ALA A 168 -11.55 15.80 12.18
CA ALA A 168 -10.59 15.34 11.19
C ALA A 168 -9.60 16.45 10.78
N LEU A 169 -10.09 17.67 10.51
CA LEU A 169 -9.24 18.82 10.18
C LEU A 169 -8.30 19.21 11.32
N PHE A 170 -8.78 19.14 12.56
CA PHE A 170 -7.94 19.35 13.74
C PHE A 170 -6.81 18.31 13.81
N ILE A 171 -7.13 17.03 13.66
CA ILE A 171 -6.12 15.95 13.70
C ILE A 171 -5.10 16.11 12.57
N ILE A 172 -5.55 16.44 11.35
CA ILE A 172 -4.65 16.71 10.22
C ILE A 172 -3.72 17.89 10.53
N GLY A 173 -4.28 19.02 10.97
CA GLY A 173 -3.49 20.20 11.31
C GLY A 173 -2.50 19.94 12.44
N TRP A 174 -2.93 19.22 13.49
CA TRP A 174 -2.10 18.84 14.63
C TRP A 174 -0.92 17.98 14.20
N ASN A 175 -1.16 16.94 13.38
CA ASN A 175 -0.10 16.07 12.87
C ASN A 175 0.86 16.83 11.95
N VAL A 176 0.36 17.67 11.04
CA VAL A 176 1.21 18.48 10.16
C VAL A 176 2.13 19.39 10.98
N VAL A 177 1.60 20.06 12.00
CA VAL A 177 2.39 20.96 12.85
C VAL A 177 3.42 20.19 13.66
N TRP A 178 2.98 19.22 14.48
CA TRP A 178 3.88 18.58 15.44
C TRP A 178 4.86 17.61 14.80
N THR A 179 4.43 16.81 13.83
CA THR A 179 5.35 15.91 13.11
C THR A 179 6.42 16.73 12.38
N SER A 180 6.05 17.85 11.74
CA SER A 180 7.04 18.73 11.10
C SER A 180 8.00 19.35 12.12
N LEU A 181 7.50 19.83 13.26
CA LEU A 181 8.35 20.39 14.32
C LEU A 181 9.34 19.35 14.88
N ILE A 182 8.87 18.12 15.15
CA ILE A 182 9.70 17.02 15.64
C ILE A 182 10.76 16.66 14.59
N MET A 183 10.37 16.52 13.33
CA MET A 183 11.30 16.24 12.23
C MET A 183 12.35 17.35 12.07
N MET A 184 11.94 18.62 12.10
CA MET A 184 12.86 19.75 12.04
C MET A 184 13.79 19.78 13.26
N PHE A 185 13.30 19.45 14.46
CA PHE A 185 14.13 19.35 15.65
C PHE A 185 15.20 18.26 15.50
N ILE A 186 14.82 17.06 15.04
CA ILE A 186 15.78 15.96 14.80
C ILE A 186 16.82 16.37 13.75
N LYS A 187 16.38 16.99 12.64
CA LYS A 187 17.26 17.40 11.55
C LYS A 187 18.21 18.53 11.93
N TYR A 188 17.72 19.60 12.55
CA TYR A 188 18.49 20.83 12.76
C TYR A 188 19.13 20.92 14.14
N VAL A 189 18.50 20.36 15.18
CA VAL A 189 19.01 20.40 16.56
C VAL A 189 19.84 19.16 16.86
N LEU A 190 19.30 17.96 16.61
CA LEU A 190 20.06 16.71 16.83
C LEU A 190 21.05 16.41 15.70
N ARG A 191 20.96 17.12 14.57
CA ARG A 191 21.81 16.96 13.38
C ARG A 191 21.79 15.54 12.82
N VAL A 192 20.67 14.84 12.97
CA VAL A 192 20.48 13.50 12.40
C VAL A 192 19.81 13.65 11.03
N PRO A 193 20.43 13.13 9.95
CA PRO A 193 19.80 13.15 8.63
C PRO A 193 18.57 12.23 8.63
N LEU A 194 17.41 12.77 8.26
CA LEU A 194 16.13 12.02 8.23
C LEU A 194 15.98 11.11 7.00
N ARG A 195 16.81 11.32 5.97
CA ARG A 195 16.85 10.53 4.75
C ARG A 195 18.31 10.22 4.46
N MET A 196 18.56 8.97 4.06
CA MET A 196 19.87 8.54 3.59
C MET A 196 20.26 9.27 2.29
N SER A 197 21.55 9.24 1.95
CA SER A 197 22.00 9.77 0.65
C SER A 197 21.44 8.92 -0.49
N ASP A 198 21.30 9.52 -1.68
CA ASP A 198 20.75 8.82 -2.84
C ASP A 198 21.62 7.61 -3.24
N GLU A 199 22.94 7.68 -3.04
CA GLU A 199 23.86 6.55 -3.29
C GLU A 199 23.61 5.38 -2.34
N ALA A 200 23.37 5.66 -1.05
CA ALA A 200 23.08 4.61 -0.08
C ALA A 200 21.69 4.01 -0.29
N CYS A 201 20.71 4.81 -0.73
CA CYS A 201 19.41 4.31 -1.16
C CYS A 201 19.49 3.37 -2.38
N LEU A 202 20.44 3.59 -3.29
CA LEU A 202 20.68 2.69 -4.44
C LEU A 202 21.26 1.33 -4.02
N ILE A 203 22.13 1.30 -3.00
CA ILE A 203 22.72 0.05 -2.50
C ILE A 203 21.69 -0.77 -1.75
N GLY A 204 20.82 -0.12 -0.98
CA GLY A 204 19.76 -0.76 -0.21
C GLY A 204 20.23 -1.33 1.13
N ASP A 205 19.71 -2.49 1.51
CA ASP A 205 19.85 -3.07 2.85
C ASP A 205 21.32 -3.28 3.29
N ASP A 206 22.19 -3.67 2.35
CA ASP A 206 23.64 -3.83 2.58
C ASP A 206 24.30 -2.54 3.09
N ALA A 207 23.86 -1.36 2.63
CA ALA A 207 24.44 -0.09 3.09
C ALA A 207 24.03 0.28 4.52
N VAL A 208 22.94 -0.27 5.04
CA VAL A 208 22.41 0.04 6.37
C VAL A 208 22.76 -1.04 7.38
N HIS A 209 22.51 -2.29 7.03
CA HIS A 209 22.58 -3.43 7.94
C HIS A 209 23.78 -4.35 7.63
N GLY A 210 24.46 -4.19 6.49
CA GLY A 210 25.57 -5.05 6.08
C GLY A 210 25.16 -6.49 5.77
N GLU A 211 23.86 -6.71 5.57
CA GLU A 211 23.24 -8.00 5.30
C GLU A 211 22.38 -7.89 4.04
N GLU A 212 22.24 -9.00 3.30
CA GLU A 212 21.29 -9.12 2.21
C GLU A 212 20.06 -9.90 2.68
N ALA A 213 18.87 -9.32 2.52
CA ALA A 213 17.62 -9.94 2.95
C ALA A 213 17.34 -11.31 2.29
N TYR A 214 17.88 -11.55 1.08
CA TYR A 214 17.77 -12.81 0.36
C TYR A 214 19.09 -13.14 -0.34
N CYS A 215 19.78 -14.21 0.07
CA CYS A 215 20.90 -14.76 -0.67
C CYS A 215 20.38 -15.80 -1.67
N PHE A 216 20.24 -15.45 -2.95
CA PHE A 216 19.98 -16.45 -3.99
C PHE A 216 21.29 -17.13 -4.37
N SER A 217 21.34 -18.46 -4.27
CA SER A 217 22.57 -19.26 -4.49
C SER A 217 23.08 -19.25 -5.94
N ASP A 218 22.44 -18.53 -6.86
CA ASP A 218 22.78 -18.45 -8.28
C ASP A 218 23.44 -17.12 -8.68
N ASP A 219 23.52 -16.16 -7.77
CA ASP A 219 24.46 -15.06 -7.94
C ASP A 219 25.84 -15.67 -7.69
N ASN A 220 26.60 -15.87 -8.75
CA ASN A 220 27.99 -16.35 -8.76
C ASN A 220 28.97 -15.37 -8.06
N VAL A 221 28.46 -14.65 -7.06
CA VAL A 221 29.12 -13.73 -6.17
C VAL A 221 29.59 -14.54 -4.97
N SER A 222 30.51 -15.46 -5.23
CA SER A 222 31.32 -16.01 -4.15
C SER A 222 32.23 -14.88 -3.65
N GLY A 223 31.79 -14.18 -2.62
CA GLY A 223 32.60 -13.23 -1.86
C GLY A 223 32.68 -11.83 -2.46
N LEU A 224 31.65 -11.01 -2.24
CA LEU A 224 31.84 -9.57 -2.24
C LEU A 224 32.65 -9.19 -1.00
N VAL A 225 33.92 -8.89 -1.24
CA VAL A 225 34.91 -8.60 -0.21
C VAL A 225 34.54 -7.29 0.52
N PRO A 226 34.64 -7.21 1.86
CA PRO A 226 34.29 -6.01 2.65
C PRO A 226 35.03 -4.70 2.31
N THR A 227 35.96 -4.71 1.35
CA THR A 227 36.89 -3.61 1.02
C THR A 227 36.40 -2.62 -0.04
N LEU A 228 35.23 -2.81 -0.66
CA LEU A 228 34.69 -1.84 -1.63
C LEU A 228 34.00 -0.67 -0.91
N THR A 229 34.37 0.56 -1.28
CA THR A 229 33.68 1.78 -0.82
C THR A 229 32.24 1.82 -1.34
N THR A 230 31.36 2.53 -0.63
CA THR A 230 29.93 2.70 -0.96
C THR A 230 29.71 3.06 -2.44
N GLU A 231 30.53 3.96 -3.01
CA GLU A 231 30.46 4.34 -4.43
C GLU A 231 30.80 3.19 -5.39
N MET A 232 31.80 2.36 -5.07
CA MET A 232 32.20 1.24 -5.91
C MET A 232 31.10 0.17 -5.94
N ARG A 233 30.44 -0.08 -4.81
CA ARG A 233 29.31 -1.01 -4.70
C ARG A 233 28.08 -0.50 -5.46
N ALA A 234 27.80 0.81 -5.39
CA ALA A 234 26.71 1.42 -6.16
C ALA A 234 26.96 1.31 -7.67
N ASN A 235 28.19 1.57 -8.13
CA ASN A 235 28.56 1.46 -9.54
C ASN A 235 28.51 0.01 -10.06
N GLU A 236 28.87 -0.97 -9.25
CA GLU A 236 28.77 -2.39 -9.62
C GLU A 236 27.31 -2.81 -9.81
N LYS A 237 26.42 -2.44 -8.87
CA LYS A 237 24.97 -2.68 -9.03
C LYS A 237 24.39 -1.96 -10.25
N MET A 238 24.78 -0.72 -10.52
CA MET A 238 24.34 0.02 -11.72
C MET A 238 24.81 -0.64 -13.02
N THR A 239 26.03 -1.19 -13.04
CA THR A 239 26.58 -1.90 -14.19
C THR A 239 25.83 -3.21 -14.45
N ILE A 240 25.46 -3.93 -13.39
CA ILE A 240 24.66 -5.17 -13.50
C ILE A 240 23.23 -4.86 -13.96
N LEU A 241 22.58 -3.82 -13.42
CA LEU A 241 21.24 -3.41 -13.85
C LEU A 241 21.23 -3.02 -15.33
N HIS A 242 22.20 -2.20 -15.77
CA HIS A 242 22.34 -1.86 -17.18
C HIS A 242 22.72 -3.04 -18.08
N GLY A 243 23.51 -4.00 -17.59
CA GLY A 243 23.83 -5.22 -18.30
C GLY A 243 22.61 -6.13 -18.52
N ARG A 244 21.74 -6.25 -17.51
CA ARG A 244 20.49 -7.01 -17.60
C ARG A 244 19.46 -6.36 -18.54
N ASP A 245 19.38 -5.03 -18.55
CA ASP A 245 18.51 -4.29 -19.49
C ASP A 245 18.93 -4.52 -20.96
N LEU A 246 20.23 -4.71 -21.22
CA LEU A 246 20.75 -5.01 -22.56
C LEU A 246 20.48 -6.47 -22.98
N GLU A 247 20.52 -7.43 -22.06
CA GLU A 247 20.17 -8.83 -22.35
C GLU A 247 18.66 -9.02 -22.53
N GLU A 248 17.82 -8.36 -21.73
CA GLU A 248 16.36 -8.38 -21.94
C GLU A 248 15.95 -7.63 -23.22
N GLY A 249 16.66 -6.58 -23.59
CA GLY A 249 16.47 -5.86 -24.87
C GLY A 249 16.85 -6.68 -26.11
N ASN A 250 17.78 -7.63 -25.99
CA ASN A 250 18.25 -8.45 -27.12
C ASN A 250 17.42 -9.72 -27.34
N ASN A 251 16.75 -10.24 -26.31
CA ASN A 251 15.81 -11.36 -26.44
C ASN A 251 14.44 -10.98 -27.03
N GLY A 252 14.18 -9.68 -27.28
CA GLY A 252 12.98 -9.17 -27.93
C GLY A 252 13.01 -9.15 -29.47
N ASN A 253 14.15 -9.43 -30.11
CA ASN A 253 14.33 -9.30 -31.57
C ASN A 253 15.01 -10.54 -32.18
N GLY A 254 14.40 -11.71 -31.98
CA GLY A 254 14.90 -12.98 -32.48
C GLY A 254 13.89 -13.79 -33.31
N SER A 255 13.06 -13.15 -34.15
CA SER A 255 12.37 -13.90 -35.22
C SER A 255 13.35 -14.12 -36.37
N SER A 256 14.04 -15.27 -36.38
CA SER A 256 14.93 -15.62 -37.49
C SER A 256 14.11 -15.86 -38.76
N MET A 257 14.35 -14.99 -39.73
CA MET A 257 13.94 -15.20 -41.12
C MET A 257 14.61 -16.45 -41.67
N ASN A 258 13.79 -17.23 -42.35
CA ASN A 258 14.09 -18.43 -43.11
C ASN A 258 15.14 -18.13 -44.20
N SER A 259 16.26 -18.88 -44.24
CA SER A 259 17.19 -18.89 -45.39
C SER A 259 16.89 -20.09 -46.29
N PRO A 260 16.94 -19.93 -47.63
CA PRO A 260 16.57 -21.00 -48.56
C PRO A 260 17.69 -22.03 -48.71
N GLY A 261 17.27 -23.30 -48.82
CA GLY A 261 18.16 -24.44 -48.82
C GLY A 261 19.06 -24.60 -50.04
N LYS A 262 20.04 -25.49 -49.88
CA LYS A 262 20.63 -26.35 -50.92
C LYS A 262 21.25 -27.58 -50.24
N GLU A 263 20.59 -28.72 -50.40
CA GLU A 263 21.17 -30.05 -50.25
C GLU A 263 21.98 -30.43 -51.52
N ASN A 264 22.76 -31.51 -51.38
CA ASN A 264 23.60 -32.26 -52.33
C ASN A 264 25.10 -31.93 -52.24
N GLY A 265 26.01 -32.88 -52.02
CA GLY A 265 25.90 -34.33 -51.86
C GLY A 265 27.30 -34.95 -51.79
N SER A 266 27.37 -36.13 -51.17
CA SER A 266 28.23 -37.30 -51.46
C SER A 266 29.69 -37.12 -51.94
N GLY A 267 30.61 -37.80 -51.25
CA GLY A 267 31.66 -38.56 -51.95
C GLY A 267 33.08 -38.44 -51.38
N ASP A 268 33.46 -39.49 -50.64
CA ASP A 268 34.75 -40.21 -50.68
C ASP A 268 36.07 -39.51 -50.32
N GLY A 269 36.82 -40.18 -49.43
CA GLY A 269 38.22 -39.84 -49.15
C GLY A 269 38.76 -40.48 -47.87
N GLU A 270 39.03 -41.78 -47.93
CA GLU A 270 39.64 -42.63 -46.92
C GLU A 270 41.17 -42.32 -46.73
N ILE A 271 41.74 -42.80 -45.60
CA ILE A 271 43.17 -43.13 -45.32
C ILE A 271 44.07 -42.10 -44.56
N LYS A 272 44.17 -42.32 -43.23
CA LYS A 272 45.32 -42.79 -42.40
C LYS A 272 46.79 -42.32 -42.63
N ILE A 273 47.53 -42.30 -41.49
CA ILE A 273 49.00 -42.31 -41.18
C ILE A 273 49.78 -40.99 -41.47
N ASP A 274 50.63 -40.40 -40.60
CA ASP A 274 51.41 -40.79 -39.41
C ASP A 274 51.22 -39.82 -38.21
#